data_AF-A0AAP6CWQ0-F1
#
_entry.id   AF-A0AAP6CWQ0-F1
#
_cell.length_a   1.000
_cell.length_b   1.000
_cell.length_c   1.000
_cell.angle_alpha   90.00
_cell.angle_beta   90.00
_cell.angle_gamma   90.00
#
_symmetry.space_group_name_H-M   'P 1'
#
loop_
_entity.id
_entity.type
_entity.pdbx_description
1 polymer ?
#
loop_
_entity_poly.entity_id
_entity_poly.type
_entity_poly.pdbx_seq_one_letter_code
_entity_poly.pdbx_strand_id
1 'polypeptide(L)' 'MTTTNFPTPIDRVLSLDEVAAILGRSKKTLWRFYAKEKIIPEPLKVNGRAIGYRQSAVESILRSFEGEE' A
#
# COMPACT_ATOMS: atom_id res chain seq x y z
N MET A 1 18.17 -32.83 -8.43
CA MET A 1 17.63 -31.81 -7.50
C MET A 1 16.34 -31.31 -8.11
N THR A 2 15.19 -31.71 -7.58
CA THR A 2 13.87 -31.26 -8.07
C THR A 2 13.55 -29.91 -7.42
N THR A 3 13.61 -28.83 -8.18
CA THR A 3 13.10 -27.52 -7.76
C THR A 3 11.59 -27.59 -7.69
N THR A 4 11.05 -27.74 -6.48
CA THR A 4 9.61 -27.56 -6.23
C THR A 4 9.27 -26.09 -6.45
N ASN A 5 8.65 -25.78 -7.59
CA ASN A 5 8.17 -24.44 -7.92
C ASN A 5 6.88 -24.17 -7.12
N PHE A 6 7.01 -23.60 -5.92
CA PHE A 6 5.86 -23.13 -5.16
C PHE A 6 5.28 -21.90 -5.86
N PRO A 7 3.96 -21.84 -6.13
CA PRO A 7 3.34 -20.62 -6.62
C PRO A 7 3.58 -19.53 -5.58
N THR A 8 4.22 -18.44 -5.97
CA THR A 8 4.38 -17.28 -5.10
C THR A 8 2.99 -16.74 -4.76
N PRO A 9 2.71 -16.42 -3.48
CA PRO A 9 1.44 -15.80 -3.12
C PRO A 9 1.28 -14.51 -3.93
N ILE A 10 0.16 -14.40 -4.65
CA ILE A 10 -0.15 -13.23 -5.48
C ILE A 10 -0.37 -12.04 -4.55
N ASP A 11 0.51 -11.06 -4.62
CA ASP A 11 0.40 -9.82 -3.86
C ASP A 11 -0.75 -8.96 -4.42
N ARG A 12 -1.87 -8.98 -3.71
CA ARG A 12 -3.11 -8.32 -4.16
C ARG A 12 -2.93 -6.81 -4.19
N VAL A 13 -3.51 -6.16 -5.20
CA VAL A 13 -3.65 -4.70 -5.24
C VAL A 13 -4.92 -4.30 -4.51
N LEU A 14 -4.76 -3.47 -3.48
CA LEU A 14 -5.82 -2.84 -2.71
C LEU A 14 -6.11 -1.45 -3.29
N SER A 15 -7.37 -1.14 -3.51
CA SER A 15 -7.81 0.16 -3.98
C SER A 15 -7.53 1.27 -2.96
N LEU A 16 -7.47 2.53 -3.41
CA LEU A 16 -7.29 3.66 -2.49
C LEU A 16 -8.40 3.76 -1.42
N ASP A 17 -9.61 3.29 -1.73
CA ASP A 17 -10.72 3.18 -0.77
C ASP A 17 -10.42 2.15 0.32
N GLU A 18 -9.99 0.96 -0.07
CA GLU A 18 -9.61 -0.11 0.87
C GLU A 18 -8.45 0.35 1.76
N VAL A 19 -7.41 0.97 1.19
CA VAL A 19 -6.26 1.46 1.98
C VAL A 19 -6.67 2.57 2.95
N ALA A 20 -7.56 3.48 2.53
CA ALA A 20 -8.11 4.51 3.41
C ALA A 20 -8.88 3.90 4.59
N ALA A 21 -9.70 2.89 4.33
CA ALA A 21 -10.43 2.16 5.36
C ALA A 21 -9.49 1.43 6.34
N ILE A 22 -8.47 0.73 5.82
CA ILE A 22 -7.48 -0.01 6.62
C ILE A 22 -6.71 0.93 7.55
N LEU A 23 -6.26 2.08 7.03
CA LEU A 23 -5.53 3.06 7.84
C LEU A 23 -6.45 3.87 8.78
N GLY A 24 -7.77 3.73 8.67
CA GLY A 24 -8.73 4.55 9.41
C GLY A 24 -8.64 6.05 9.06
N ARG A 25 -8.25 6.38 7.83
CA ARG A 25 -8.02 7.77 7.37
C ARG A 25 -8.81 8.07 6.09
N SER A 26 -8.97 9.35 5.78
CA SER A 26 -9.57 9.77 4.50
C SER A 26 -8.60 9.61 3.32
N LYS A 27 -9.11 9.43 2.09
CA LYS A 27 -8.28 9.44 0.87
C LYS A 27 -7.46 10.73 0.70
N LYS A 28 -8.01 11.87 1.16
CA LYS A 28 -7.31 13.16 1.14
C LYS A 28 -6.08 13.14 2.04
N THR A 29 -6.18 12.49 3.20
CA THR A 29 -5.05 12.27 4.11
C THR A 29 -3.99 11.40 3.46
N LEU A 30 -4.37 10.30 2.81
CA LEU A 30 -3.46 9.45 2.03
C LEU A 30 -2.68 10.26 0.98
N TRP A 31 -3.39 11.08 0.20
CA TRP A 31 -2.74 11.95 -0.78
C TRP A 31 -1.79 12.97 -0.15
N ARG A 32 -2.13 13.53 1.01
CA ARG A 32 -1.26 14.45 1.75
C ARG A 32 -0.01 13.74 2.26
N PHE A 33 -0.16 12.53 2.80
CA PHE A 33 0.95 11.70 3.28
C PHE A 33 1.93 11.36 2.17
N TYR A 34 1.46 11.08 0.95
CA TYR A 34 2.32 10.86 -0.20
C TYR A 34 2.89 12.16 -0.80
N ALA A 35 2.04 13.15 -1.07
CA ALA A 35 2.43 14.31 -1.86
C ALA A 35 3.25 15.32 -1.06
N LYS A 36 2.86 15.57 0.20
CA LYS A 36 3.44 16.60 1.05
C LYS A 36 4.40 16.02 2.10
N GLU A 37 3.95 15.02 2.85
CA GLU A 37 4.68 14.54 4.03
C GLU A 37 5.69 13.44 3.69
N LYS A 38 5.57 12.82 2.51
CA LYS A 38 6.46 11.75 2.00
C LYS A 38 6.60 10.55 2.96
N ILE A 39 5.58 10.31 3.78
CA ILE A 39 5.55 9.23 4.79
C ILE A 39 5.19 7.89 4.14
N ILE A 40 4.38 7.91 3.08
CA ILE A 40 3.96 6.70 2.37
C ILE A 40 4.49 6.72 0.92
N PRO A 41 4.76 5.53 0.34
CA PRO A 41 5.21 5.43 -1.04
C PRO A 41 4.16 5.91 -2.05
N GLU A 42 4.61 6.07 -3.29
CA GLU A 42 3.72 6.38 -4.41
C GLU A 42 2.71 5.24 -4.64
N PRO A 43 1.41 5.55 -4.79
CA PRO A 43 0.44 4.53 -5.17
C PRO A 43 0.75 4.00 -6.57
N LEU A 44 0.40 2.74 -6.82
CA LEU A 44 0.41 2.18 -8.16
C LEU A 44 -0.49 3.02 -9.07
N LYS A 45 0.03 3.37 -10.23
CA LYS A 45 -0.66 4.16 -11.24
C LYS A 45 -0.84 3.35 -12.51
N VAL A 46 -2.03 3.45 -13.11
CA VAL A 46 -2.33 2.93 -14.45
C VAL A 46 -2.90 4.09 -15.25
N ASN A 47 -2.30 4.39 -16.40
CA ASN A 47 -2.67 5.52 -17.26
C ASN A 47 -2.72 6.86 -16.51
N GLY A 48 -1.77 7.10 -15.59
CA GLY A 48 -1.70 8.33 -14.80
C GLY A 48 -2.69 8.41 -13.62
N ARG A 49 -3.65 7.47 -13.51
CA ARG A 49 -4.58 7.40 -12.38
C ARG A 49 -4.05 6.44 -11.33
N ALA A 50 -4.01 6.90 -10.07
CA ALA A 50 -3.69 6.04 -8.94
C ALA A 50 -4.78 5.00 -8.73
N ILE A 51 -4.41 3.72 -8.81
CA ILE A 51 -5.31 2.58 -8.63
C ILE A 51 -5.26 2.06 -7.19
N GLY A 52 -4.16 2.26 -6.45
CA GLY A 52 -4.04 1.82 -5.07
C GLY A 52 -2.64 1.36 -4.70
N TYR A 53 -2.54 0.40 -3.78
CA TYR A 53 -1.27 -0.11 -3.26
C TYR A 53 -1.25 -1.63 -3.26
N ARG A 54 -0.06 -2.23 -3.32
CA ARG A 54 0.08 -3.65 -3.02
C ARG A 54 -0.20 -3.91 -1.55
N GLN A 55 -0.78 -5.05 -1.22
CA GLN A 55 -1.06 -5.42 0.16
C GLN A 55 0.22 -5.40 1.01
N SER A 56 1.32 -5.96 0.50
CA SER A 56 2.63 -5.92 1.16
C SER A 56 3.12 -4.51 1.51
N ALA A 57 2.88 -3.55 0.63
CA ALA A 57 3.23 -2.14 0.85
C ALA A 57 2.33 -1.51 1.92
N VAL A 58 1.02 -1.83 1.93
CA VAL A 58 0.08 -1.34 2.94
C VAL A 58 0.45 -1.88 4.32
N GLU A 59 0.82 -3.14 4.43
CA GLU A 59 1.30 -3.73 5.69
C GLU A 59 2.58 -3.06 6.18
N SER A 60 3.50 -2.71 5.27
CA SER A 60 4.73 -1.98 5.62
C SER A 60 4.41 -0.57 6.13
N ILE A 61 3.48 0.13 5.47
CA ILE A 61 2.97 1.43 5.90
C ILE A 61 2.33 1.33 7.29
N LEU A 62 1.51 0.32 7.52
CA LEU A 62 0.83 0.12 8.80
C LEU A 62 1.85 -0.07 9.94
N ARG A 63 2.87 -0.91 9.73
CA ARG A 63 3.97 -1.08 10.69
C ARG A 63 4.73 0.23 10.96
N SER A 64 4.92 1.06 9.94
CA SER A 64 5.57 2.38 10.13
C SER A 64 4.74 3.32 11.00
N PHE A 65 3.40 3.20 11.00
CA PHE A 65 2.54 3.97 11.89
C PHE A 65 2.40 3.37 13.29
N GLU A 66 2.54 2.05 13.44
CA GLU A 66 2.49 1.37 14.73
C GLU A 66 3.81 1.47 15.50
N GLY A 67 4.94 1.73 14.82
CA GLY A 67 6.29 1.77 15.41
C GLY A 67 6.73 3.10 16.04
N GLU A 68 5.80 3.96 16.49
CA GLU A 68 6.13 5.08 17.38
C GLU A 68 6.10 4.59 18.85
N GLU A 69 7.16 3.91 19.30
CA GLU A 69 7.48 3.70 20.73
C GLU A 69 8.97 4.00 20.98
#